data_AF-A0A7S4AFD4-F1
#
_entry.id   AF-A0A7S4AFD4-F1
#
_cell.length_a   1.000
_cell.length_b   1.000
_cell.length_c   1.000
_cell.angle_alpha   90.00
_cell.angle_beta   90.00
_cell.angle_gamma   90.00
#
_symmetry.space_group_name_H-M   'P 1'
#
loop_
_entity.id
_entity.type
_entity.pdbx_description
1 polymer ?
#
loop_
_entity_poly.entity_id
_entity_poly.type
_entity_poly.pdbx_seq_one_letter_code
_entity_poly.pdbx_strand_id
1 'polypeptide(L)'
;LLEYKDQHGNTLVPRKYNKNTQLGGWVSTQRYLHSKKELSSNLVLRLESIGFVWCVQRLIVDSNRDAMFQLLLEYKAQHGNTLVPRSYDTNPQLETGCARTKLCIQRNRC
;
A
#
# COMPACT_ATOMS: atom_id res chain seq x y z
N LEU A 1 15.40 0.82 12.15
CA LEU A 1 14.43 0.04 11.33
C LEU A 1 13.82 -1.11 12.12
N LEU A 2 14.64 -1.94 12.78
CA LEU A 2 14.14 -2.97 13.72
C LEU A 2 13.27 -2.35 14.82
N GLU A 3 13.72 -1.27 15.45
CA GLU A 3 12.93 -0.54 16.46
C GLU A 3 11.60 0.01 15.91
N TYR A 4 11.57 0.46 14.65
CA TYR A 4 10.32 0.88 14.01
C TYR A 4 9.38 -0.31 13.81
N LYS A 5 9.92 -1.45 13.37
CA LYS A 5 9.17 -2.70 13.19
C LYS A 5 8.62 -3.21 14.51
N ASP A 6 9.37 -3.10 15.60
CA ASP A 6 8.91 -3.47 16.94
C ASP A 6 7.74 -2.57 17.39
N GLN A 7 7.85 -1.26 17.17
CA GLN A 7 6.81 -0.30 17.55
C GLN A 7 5.55 -0.34 16.66
N HIS A 8 5.67 -0.65 15.37
CA HIS A 8 4.56 -0.52 14.39
C HIS A 8 4.15 -1.86 13.77
N GLY A 9 4.84 -2.96 14.10
CA GLY A 9 4.63 -4.29 13.51
C GLY A 9 5.05 -4.42 12.04
N ASN A 10 5.55 -3.35 11.41
CA ASN A 10 5.84 -3.31 9.98
C ASN A 10 7.08 -2.46 9.65
N THR A 11 7.57 -2.54 8.42
CA THR A 11 8.70 -1.72 7.94
C THR A 11 8.25 -0.56 7.03
N LEU A 12 7.01 -0.10 7.16
CA LEU A 12 6.40 0.93 6.31
C LEU A 12 6.73 2.33 6.80
N VAL A 13 8.03 2.62 6.95
CA VAL A 13 8.48 3.94 7.41
C VAL A 13 8.10 5.01 6.37
N PRO A 14 7.34 6.06 6.75
CA PRO A 14 7.06 7.18 5.86
C PRO A 14 8.33 7.97 5.53
N ARG A 15 8.40 8.56 4.34
CA ARG A 15 9.52 9.43 3.95
C ARG A 15 9.72 10.58 4.94
N LYS A 16 8.63 11.19 5.38
CA LYS A 16 8.61 12.22 6.43
C LYS A 16 8.23 11.58 7.76
N TYR A 17 9.18 10.85 8.37
CA TYR A 17 8.98 10.30 9.70
C TYR A 17 9.45 11.31 10.75
N ASN A 18 8.50 11.96 11.43
CA ASN A 18 8.80 13.09 12.34
C ASN A 18 9.70 12.70 13.52
N LYS A 19 9.60 11.47 14.02
CA LYS A 19 10.46 10.96 15.10
C LYS A 19 11.91 10.73 14.65
N ASN A 20 12.12 10.35 13.39
CA ASN A 20 13.45 10.15 12.83
C ASN A 20 13.44 10.37 11.32
N THR A 21 13.69 11.61 10.92
CA THR A 21 13.66 12.03 9.51
C THR A 21 14.79 11.39 8.70
N GLN A 22 15.93 11.09 9.32
CA GLN A 22 17.05 10.38 8.70
C GLN A 22 16.65 8.95 8.31
N LEU A 23 15.92 8.25 9.19
CA LEU A 23 15.42 6.90 8.89
C LEU A 23 14.42 6.91 7.73
N GLY A 24 13.50 7.87 7.69
CA GLY A 24 12.53 8.02 6.59
C GLY A 24 13.20 8.32 5.24
N GLY A 25 14.24 9.17 5.27
CA GLY A 25 15.10 9.44 4.12
C GLY A 25 15.84 8.19 3.65
N TRP A 26 16.51 7.49 4.57
CA TRP A 26 17.27 6.27 4.27
C TRP A 26 16.39 5.19 3.64
N VAL A 27 15.21 4.91 4.21
CA VAL A 27 14.24 3.93 3.68
C VAL A 27 13.80 4.30 2.26
N SER A 28 13.55 5.58 2.01
CA SER A 28 13.17 6.07 0.68
C SER A 28 14.29 5.88 -0.34
N THR A 29 15.53 6.16 0.05
CA THR A 29 16.72 5.94 -0.78
C THR A 29 16.92 4.45 -1.08
N GLN A 30 16.76 3.55 -0.11
CA GLN A 30 16.88 2.11 -0.35
C GLN A 30 15.86 1.61 -1.37
N ARG A 31 14.60 2.05 -1.26
CA ARG A 31 13.54 1.70 -2.23
C ARG A 31 13.85 2.24 -3.63
N TYR A 32 14.37 3.46 -3.71
CA TYR A 32 14.78 4.05 -4.98
C TYR A 32 15.93 3.27 -5.63
N LEU A 33 17.01 2.96 -4.89
CA LEU A 33 18.14 2.18 -5.41
C LEU A 33 17.73 0.76 -5.81
N HIS A 34 16.81 0.14 -5.06
CA HIS A 34 16.25 -1.17 -5.42
C HIS A 34 15.47 -1.12 -6.74
N SER A 35 14.64 -0.08 -6.95
CA SER A 35 13.93 0.13 -8.23
C SER A 35 14.89 0.29 -9.42
N LYS A 36 16.08 0.85 -9.18
CA LYS A 36 17.15 1.01 -10.17
C LYS A 36 18.05 -0.22 -10.33
N LYS A 37 17.86 -1.26 -9.51
CA LYS A 37 18.77 -2.43 -9.42
C LYS A 37 20.22 -2.05 -9.10
N GLU A 38 20.41 -0.91 -8.44
CA GLU A 38 21.71 -0.40 -8.02
C GLU A 38 22.03 -0.75 -6.55
N LEU A 39 21.08 -1.42 -5.88
CA LEU A 39 21.28 -1.85 -4.50
C LEU A 39 22.13 -3.12 -4.43
N SER A 40 23.09 -3.15 -3.51
CA SER A 40 23.90 -4.34 -3.25
C SER A 40 23.01 -5.52 -2.86
N SER A 41 23.25 -6.69 -3.47
CA SER A 41 22.54 -7.95 -3.19
C SER A 41 22.60 -8.34 -1.70
N ASN A 42 23.74 -8.12 -1.04
CA ASN A 42 23.89 -8.36 0.40
C ASN A 42 22.95 -7.49 1.24
N LEU A 43 22.71 -6.24 0.82
CA LEU A 43 21.81 -5.34 1.52
C LEU A 43 20.35 -5.68 1.24
N VAL A 44 20.02 -6.11 0.02
CA VAL A 44 18.69 -6.65 -0.33
C VAL A 44 18.37 -7.84 0.57
N LEU A 45 19.24 -8.85 0.65
CA LEU A 45 19.01 -10.04 1.46
C LEU A 45 18.83 -9.72 2.95
N ARG A 46 19.60 -8.78 3.50
CA ARG A 46 19.44 -8.32 4.90
C ARG A 46 18.11 -7.60 5.14
N LEU A 47 17.60 -6.88 4.14
CA LEU A 47 16.31 -6.21 4.23
C LEU A 47 15.16 -7.20 4.03
N GLU A 48 15.30 -8.17 3.14
CA GLU A 48 14.32 -9.24 2.96
C GLU A 48 14.20 -10.15 4.18
N SER A 49 15.31 -10.46 4.87
CA SER A 49 15.27 -11.30 6.09
C SER A 49 14.49 -10.66 7.24
N ILE A 50 14.38 -9.33 7.26
CA ILE A 50 13.55 -8.61 8.23
C ILE A 50 12.13 -8.34 7.72
N GLY A 51 11.76 -8.84 6.53
CA GLY A 51 10.46 -8.64 5.90
C GLY A 51 10.25 -7.22 5.37
N PHE A 52 11.32 -6.59 4.85
CA PHE A 52 11.25 -5.21 4.38
C PHE A 52 10.37 -5.06 3.14
N VAL A 53 9.38 -4.19 3.23
CA VAL A 53 8.49 -3.87 2.11
C VAL A 53 9.16 -2.88 1.16
N TRP A 54 9.43 -3.33 -0.07
CA TRP A 54 9.95 -2.49 -1.17
C TRP A 54 8.87 -1.64 -1.84
N CYS A 55 7.69 -2.22 -2.09
CA CYS A 55 6.60 -1.56 -2.82
C CYS A 55 5.38 -1.31 -1.93
N VAL A 56 5.30 -0.13 -1.33
CA VAL A 56 4.14 0.29 -0.50
C VAL A 56 2.87 0.42 -1.32
N GLN A 57 2.98 0.89 -2.57
CA GLN A 57 1.84 1.04 -3.46
C GLN A 57 1.12 -0.28 -3.72
N ARG A 58 1.87 -1.39 -3.82
CA ARG A 58 1.28 -2.72 -4.02
C ARG A 58 0.41 -3.11 -2.82
N LEU A 59 0.92 -2.92 -1.60
CA LEU A 59 0.15 -3.22 -0.38
C LEU A 59 -1.13 -2.38 -0.25
N ILE A 60 -1.06 -1.08 -0.57
CA ILE A 60 -2.24 -0.20 -0.55
C ILE A 60 -3.25 -0.63 -1.62
N VAL A 61 -2.77 -0.98 -2.82
CA VAL A 61 -3.63 -1.45 -3.90
C VAL A 61 -4.32 -2.76 -3.50
N ASP A 62 -3.57 -3.72 -2.95
CA ASP A 62 -4.11 -5.01 -2.52
C ASP A 62 -5.13 -4.83 -1.39
N SER A 63 -4.84 -4.03 -0.36
CA SER A 63 -5.81 -3.77 0.72
C SER A 63 -7.06 -3.04 0.22
N ASN A 64 -6.91 -2.09 -0.68
CA ASN A 64 -8.05 -1.41 -1.30
C ASN A 64 -8.86 -2.38 -2.17
N ARG A 65 -8.20 -3.31 -2.87
CA ARG A 65 -8.86 -4.33 -3.69
C ARG A 65 -9.69 -5.26 -2.83
N ASP A 66 -9.15 -5.71 -1.70
CA ASP A 66 -9.84 -6.57 -0.76
C ASP A 66 -11.03 -5.85 -0.12
N ALA A 67 -10.86 -4.59 0.29
CA ALA A 67 -11.96 -3.77 0.81
C ALA A 67 -13.07 -3.56 -0.23
N MET A 68 -12.73 -3.27 -1.49
CA MET A 68 -13.71 -3.13 -2.57
C MET A 68 -14.38 -4.47 -2.91
N PHE A 69 -13.66 -5.58 -2.80
CA PHE A 69 -14.20 -6.91 -3.00
C PHE A 69 -15.22 -7.27 -1.90
N GLN A 70 -14.93 -6.95 -0.64
CA GLN A 70 -15.88 -7.11 0.46
C GLN A 70 -17.16 -6.28 0.24
N LEU A 71 -17.00 -5.01 -0.14
CA LEU A 71 -18.13 -4.14 -0.46
C LEU A 71 -19.02 -4.73 -1.58
N LEU A 72 -18.40 -5.34 -2.59
CA LEU A 72 -19.13 -5.99 -3.68
C LEU A 72 -19.89 -7.24 -3.21
N LEU A 73 -19.34 -8.02 -2.27
CA LEU A 73 -20.02 -9.16 -1.67
C LEU A 73 -21.25 -8.72 -0.86
N GLU A 74 -21.12 -7.66 -0.06
CA GLU A 74 -22.23 -7.07 0.70
C GLU A 74 -23.34 -6.56 -0.23
N TYR A 75 -22.97 -5.84 -1.30
CA TYR A 75 -23.92 -5.36 -2.30
C TYR A 75 -24.68 -6.51 -2.96
N LYS A 76 -23.95 -7.57 -3.36
CA LYS A 76 -24.57 -8.76 -3.96
C LYS A 76 -25.52 -9.47 -2.99
N ALA A 77 -25.20 -9.51 -1.71
CA ALA A 77 -26.08 -10.09 -0.69
C ALA A 77 -27.37 -9.28 -0.52
N GLN A 78 -27.29 -7.95 -0.56
CA GLN A 78 -28.44 -7.06 -0.38
C GLN A 78 -29.34 -6.95 -1.62
N HIS A 79 -28.74 -6.93 -2.82
CA HIS A 79 -29.44 -6.62 -4.06
C HIS A 79 -29.55 -7.81 -5.03
N GLY A 80 -28.95 -8.95 -4.70
CA GLY A 80 -29.01 -10.18 -5.50
C GLY A 80 -28.23 -10.11 -6.83
N ASN A 81 -27.55 -9.01 -7.12
CA ASN A 81 -26.78 -8.79 -8.34
C ASN A 81 -25.51 -7.98 -8.06
N THR A 82 -24.59 -7.93 -9.03
CA THR A 82 -23.30 -7.23 -8.92
C THR A 82 -23.29 -5.92 -9.71
N LEU A 83 -24.46 -5.38 -10.08
CA LEU A 83 -24.59 -4.18 -10.89
C LEU A 83 -24.58 -2.94 -9.98
N VAL A 84 -23.43 -2.68 -9.37
CA VAL A 84 -23.23 -1.50 -8.52
C VAL A 84 -23.33 -0.23 -9.39
N PRO A 85 -24.31 0.67 -9.14
CA PRO A 85 -24.43 1.92 -9.88
C PRO A 85 -23.19 2.80 -9.72
N ARG A 86 -22.89 3.61 -10.74
CA ARG A 86 -21.71 4.51 -10.74
C ARG A 86 -21.74 5.52 -9.59
N SER A 87 -22.91 5.84 -9.07
CA SER A 87 -23.16 6.72 -7.92
C SER A 87 -23.71 5.93 -6.72
N TYR A 88 -23.14 4.75 -6.44
CA TYR A 88 -23.48 4.04 -5.21
C TYR A 88 -22.82 4.76 -4.03
N ASP A 89 -23.50 5.80 -3.55
CA ASP A 89 -23.16 6.54 -2.33
C ASP A 89 -23.32 5.56 -1.16
N THR A 90 -22.24 4.89 -0.81
CA THR A 90 -22.26 3.89 0.25
C THR A 90 -22.10 4.60 1.59
N ASN A 91 -23.14 4.47 2.42
CA ASN A 91 -23.13 4.37 3.88
C ASN A 91 -22.09 5.22 4.65
N PRO A 92 -22.52 6.19 5.49
CA PRO A 92 -21.64 7.15 6.19
C PRO A 92 -20.65 6.54 7.21
N GLN A 93 -20.57 5.22 7.40
CA GLN A 93 -19.64 4.59 8.34
C GLN A 93 -18.24 4.32 7.78
N LEU A 94 -18.00 4.46 6.47
CA LEU A 94 -16.70 4.21 5.85
C LEU A 94 -16.25 5.40 4.98
N GLU A 95 -16.07 6.56 5.61
CA GLU A 95 -15.61 7.82 4.99
C GLU A 95 -14.14 7.81 4.48
N THR A 96 -13.56 6.67 4.12
CA THR A 96 -12.21 6.68 3.53
C THR A 96 -12.20 6.07 2.13
N GLY A 97 -12.38 6.95 1.13
CA GLY A 97 -11.63 6.81 -0.10
C GLY A 97 -12.40 6.57 -1.40
N CYS A 98 -13.65 7.04 -1.55
CA CYS A 98 -14.27 7.08 -2.88
C CYS A 98 -14.04 8.44 -3.56
N ALA A 99 -12.81 8.69 -4.01
CA ALA A 99 -12.52 9.80 -4.92
C ALA A 99 -11.31 9.48 -5.81
N ARG A 100 -11.52 8.62 -6.81
CA ARG A 100 -10.99 8.78 -8.19
C ARG A 100 -11.24 7.53 -9.04
N THR A 101 -12.35 7.54 -9.76
CA THR A 101 -12.46 6.80 -11.01
C THR A 101 -11.51 7.42 -12.03
N LYS A 102 -10.34 6.80 -12.22
CA LYS A 102 -9.69 6.71 -13.53
C LYS A 102 -9.15 5.30 -13.68
N LEU A 103 -9.90 4.48 -14.40
CA LEU A 103 -9.34 3.44 -15.24
C LEU A 103 -8.27 4.08 -16.13
N CYS A 104 -7.01 3.98 -15.73
CA CYS A 104 -5.87 4.04 -16.63
C CYS A 104 -4.96 2.86 -16.29
N ILE A 105 -5.17 1.79 -17.07
CA ILE A 105 -4.14 0.82 -17.41
C ILE A 105 -2.89 1.60 -17.86
N GLN A 106 -1.71 1.06 -17.53
CA GLN A 106 -0.35 1.60 -17.73
C GLN A 106 0.20 2.46 -16.60
N ARG A 107 0.86 1.77 -15.66
CA ARG A 107 2.27 2.03 -15.36
C ARG A 107 2.83 0.87 -14.54
N ASN A 108 3.34 -0.12 -15.26
CA ASN A 108 4.43 -0.94 -14.74
C ASN A 108 5.60 0.00 -14.48
N ARG A 109 5.82 0.36 -13.22
CA ARG A 109 7.14 0.77 -12.73
C ARG A 109 7.33 0.18 -11.34
N CYS A 110 7.93 -1.01 -11.33
CA CYS A 110 9.02 -1.27 -10.40
C CYS A 110 10.28 -0.62 -10.98
#